data_AF-G4F437-F1
#
_entry.id   AF-G4F437-F1
#
_cell.length_a   1.000
_cell.length_b   1.000
_cell.length_c   1.000
_cell.angle_alpha   90.00
_cell.angle_beta   90.00
_cell.angle_gamma   90.00
#
_symmetry.space_group_name_H-M   'P 1'
#
loop_
_entity.id
_entity.type
_entity.pdbx_description
1 polymer ?
#
loop_
_entity_poly.entity_id
_entity_poly.type
_entity_poly.pdbx_seq_one_letter_code
_entity_poly.pdbx_strand_id
1 'polypeptide(L)'
;MTNEPAIEILLERSFPRTTRALLDEYATPAYQCFQLEAWVFDDEAERQATEAAFNAAGISARLRSAYKPLVHFFLEEFSWASLQALVIEYPVLANAPRRFLLEAYPLAALLPQGVSLRWEGIETTAIAKPIHYRVQVERSSGSQETYLVETLNRHHQDHVGEAQFSPCGWLRLTSPQGDVSETIVETDYEALFQAAMATLSSTPWQPASPYFEELNFTVHLPSSDRRLAWDDEHISLAEALHEELYFSTLEYFQHRAGLALGDRSIQPGQIVPEISSQGESAYLKVSLRSLDTLQAQRDEMTELGSAQQAIGTDQIKQLLAALGGQSLYATTRAGRVLEARYVEGSDRAVIISAGQHANETSGVVGALRAAQALSEQPQAHYVISPLENPDGYALQSRLVATQPRHMHHAARYTAFGNDLQSQPLGQPFEHAIREQAFATSGAGLHVNLHGYPAHEWTRPLNGYVPRGFEMWTIPKGFFLILRHQPGWETAAEQLVEAVTHQLAQVPGLVEFNAAQIALFETHAGALTFPMLNGFPYLISEDADQLTSLMLITEYPDETLTGEAFVQAHAAQMATVVAAYNAFQTLSLDS
;
A
#
# COMPACT_ATOMS: atom_id res chain seq x y z
N MET A 1 3.14 -38.36 -17.08
CA MET A 1 3.96 -37.81 -15.98
C MET A 1 3.58 -36.35 -15.91
N THR A 2 2.71 -36.02 -14.96
CA THR A 2 2.33 -34.63 -14.68
C THR A 2 3.59 -33.93 -14.17
N ASN A 3 4.19 -33.07 -15.00
CA ASN A 3 5.23 -32.14 -14.54
C ASN A 3 4.54 -31.16 -13.59
N GLU A 4 4.41 -31.53 -12.32
CA GLU A 4 4.19 -30.50 -11.30
C GLU A 4 5.42 -29.59 -11.31
N PRO A 5 5.23 -28.26 -11.29
CA PRO A 5 6.35 -27.32 -11.29
C PRO A 5 7.26 -27.62 -10.10
N ALA A 6 8.57 -27.62 -10.33
CA ALA A 6 9.54 -27.89 -9.27
C ALA A 6 9.48 -26.75 -8.24
N ILE A 7 9.18 -27.10 -6.99
CA ILE A 7 9.24 -26.17 -5.85
C ILE A 7 10.55 -26.44 -5.11
N GLU A 8 11.45 -25.47 -5.10
CA GLU A 8 12.66 -25.52 -4.28
C GLU A 8 12.40 -24.82 -2.94
N ILE A 9 12.58 -25.53 -1.83
CA ILE A 9 12.36 -24.97 -0.49
C ILE A 9 13.70 -24.47 0.07
N LEU A 10 13.77 -23.17 0.37
CA LEU A 10 14.95 -22.51 0.95
C LEU A 10 14.90 -22.52 2.48
N LEU A 11 13.70 -22.39 3.05
CA LEU A 11 13.45 -22.45 4.49
C LEU A 11 12.03 -22.98 4.73
N GLU A 12 11.86 -23.79 5.78
CA GLU A 12 10.56 -24.16 6.33
C GLU A 12 10.67 -24.26 7.87
N ARG A 13 9.94 -23.41 8.60
CA ARG A 13 10.11 -23.28 10.05
C ARG A 13 8.84 -22.75 10.74
N SER A 14 8.53 -23.28 11.91
CA SER A 14 7.56 -22.73 12.85
C SER A 14 8.24 -21.94 13.97
N PHE A 15 7.53 -20.93 14.49
CA PHE A 15 7.98 -20.03 15.54
C PHE A 15 6.99 -20.12 16.71
N PRO A 16 7.43 -20.48 17.92
CA PRO A 16 6.56 -20.50 19.09
C PRO A 16 5.98 -19.12 19.37
N ARG A 17 4.66 -19.04 19.56
CA ARG A 17 3.97 -17.77 19.81
C ARG A 17 4.54 -17.07 21.04
N THR A 18 4.80 -15.76 20.93
CA THR A 18 5.44 -14.99 22.02
C THR A 18 4.66 -15.08 23.33
N THR A 19 3.33 -14.91 23.26
CA THR A 19 2.44 -14.95 24.43
C THR A 19 2.50 -16.30 25.14
N ARG A 20 2.57 -17.40 24.37
CA ARG A 20 2.73 -18.74 24.92
C ARG A 20 4.06 -18.92 25.62
N ALA A 21 5.16 -18.48 25.00
CA ALA A 21 6.48 -18.55 25.61
C ALA A 21 6.55 -17.75 26.93
N LEU A 22 5.94 -16.56 26.97
CA LEU A 22 5.84 -15.76 28.19
C LEU A 22 5.05 -16.49 29.30
N LEU A 23 3.93 -17.13 28.97
CA LEU A 23 3.16 -17.93 29.93
C LEU A 23 3.99 -19.11 30.46
N ASP A 24 4.66 -19.85 29.59
CA ASP A 24 5.45 -21.01 29.98
C ASP A 24 6.63 -20.63 30.91
N GLU A 25 7.20 -19.44 30.73
CA GLU A 25 8.31 -18.94 31.56
C GLU A 25 7.82 -18.31 32.87
N TYR A 26 6.84 -17.41 32.80
CA TYR A 26 6.49 -16.53 33.92
C TYR A 26 5.26 -16.99 34.72
N ALA A 27 4.35 -17.81 34.17
CA ALA A 27 3.16 -18.29 34.90
C ALA A 27 3.48 -19.42 35.88
N THR A 28 4.49 -19.21 36.74
CA THR A 28 5.00 -20.17 37.72
C THR A 28 4.93 -19.60 39.13
N PRO A 29 4.97 -20.45 40.18
CA PRO A 29 4.94 -19.99 41.57
C PRO A 29 6.02 -18.96 41.94
N ALA A 30 7.14 -18.92 41.21
CA ALA A 30 8.25 -18.00 41.46
C ALA A 30 7.88 -16.53 41.19
N TYR A 31 6.91 -16.27 40.32
CA TYR A 31 6.50 -14.93 39.91
C TYR A 31 5.13 -14.53 40.51
N GLN A 32 4.56 -15.33 41.42
CA GLN A 32 3.32 -14.95 42.08
C GLN A 32 3.45 -13.57 42.76
N CYS A 33 2.41 -12.76 42.62
CA CYS A 33 2.35 -11.36 43.07
C CYS A 33 3.28 -10.39 42.32
N PHE A 34 3.97 -10.81 41.26
CA PHE A 34 4.65 -9.87 40.36
C PHE A 34 3.61 -9.08 39.55
N GLN A 35 4.03 -7.90 39.09
CA GLN A 35 3.39 -7.21 37.98
C GLN A 35 4.20 -7.47 36.71
N LEU A 36 3.51 -7.83 35.63
CA LEU A 36 4.09 -8.12 34.33
C LEU A 36 3.48 -7.16 33.31
N GLU A 37 4.30 -6.37 32.64
CA GLU A 37 3.88 -5.60 31.47
C GLU A 37 4.65 -6.12 30.25
N ALA A 38 3.96 -6.37 29.14
CA ALA A 38 4.62 -6.77 27.90
C ALA A 38 4.04 -6.05 26.69
N TRP A 39 4.89 -5.75 25.72
CA TRP A 39 4.52 -5.23 24.41
C TRP A 39 4.84 -6.28 23.36
N VAL A 40 3.83 -6.72 22.62
CA VAL A 40 3.94 -7.82 21.66
C VAL A 40 3.26 -7.47 20.34
N PHE A 41 3.72 -8.08 19.25
CA PHE A 41 3.06 -8.04 17.94
C PHE A 41 2.01 -9.15 17.87
N ASP A 42 0.82 -8.89 18.43
CA ASP A 42 -0.28 -9.84 18.41
C ASP A 42 -1.63 -9.10 18.24
N ASP A 43 -2.75 -9.81 18.21
CA ASP A 43 -4.08 -9.20 18.23
C ASP A 43 -4.58 -8.93 19.66
N GLU A 44 -5.66 -8.14 19.77
CA GLU A 44 -6.24 -7.76 21.07
C GLU A 44 -6.76 -8.99 21.84
N ALA A 45 -7.37 -9.94 21.14
CA ALA A 45 -8.00 -11.10 21.77
C ALA A 45 -6.97 -12.00 22.44
N GLU A 46 -5.85 -12.25 21.77
CA GLU A 46 -4.75 -13.02 22.35
C GLU A 46 -4.11 -12.30 23.54
N ARG A 47 -3.85 -10.99 23.43
CA ARG A 47 -3.30 -10.21 24.55
C ARG A 47 -4.20 -10.32 25.78
N GLN A 48 -5.51 -10.15 25.62
CA GLN A 48 -6.48 -10.27 26.72
C GLN A 48 -6.56 -11.70 27.28
N ALA A 49 -6.53 -12.72 26.43
CA ALA A 49 -6.52 -14.13 26.86
C ALA A 49 -5.27 -14.44 27.70
N THR A 50 -4.13 -13.90 27.29
CA THR A 50 -2.84 -14.05 27.98
C THR A 50 -2.82 -13.31 29.32
N GLU A 51 -3.34 -12.08 29.37
CA GLU A 51 -3.56 -11.35 30.63
C GLU A 51 -4.41 -12.16 31.61
N ALA A 52 -5.51 -12.74 31.14
CA ALA A 52 -6.39 -13.57 31.96
C ALA A 52 -5.67 -14.83 32.49
N ALA A 53 -4.84 -15.48 31.67
CA ALA A 53 -4.05 -16.63 32.07
C ALA A 53 -2.99 -16.28 33.14
N PHE A 54 -2.31 -15.14 33.02
CA PHE A 54 -1.40 -14.66 34.07
C PHE A 54 -2.13 -14.30 35.37
N ASN A 55 -3.29 -13.63 35.27
CA ASN A 55 -4.11 -13.32 36.44
C ASN A 55 -4.54 -14.60 37.18
N ALA A 56 -4.90 -15.66 36.44
CA ALA A 56 -5.21 -16.97 37.02
C ALA A 56 -3.99 -17.63 37.71
N ALA A 57 -2.78 -17.32 37.26
CA ALA A 57 -1.53 -17.75 37.90
C ALA A 57 -1.11 -16.85 39.10
N GLY A 58 -1.89 -15.81 39.43
CA GLY A 58 -1.61 -14.89 40.53
C GLY A 58 -0.63 -13.77 40.19
N ILE A 59 -0.52 -13.43 38.90
CA ILE A 59 0.38 -12.39 38.35
C ILE A 59 -0.49 -11.27 37.78
N SER A 60 -0.24 -10.04 38.20
CA SER A 60 -0.96 -8.88 37.65
C SER A 60 -0.35 -8.52 36.30
N ALA A 61 -0.97 -8.95 35.21
CA ALA A 61 -0.43 -8.75 33.86
C ALA A 61 -1.14 -7.66 33.06
N ARG A 62 -0.38 -6.94 32.22
CA ARG A 62 -0.86 -6.05 31.17
C ARG A 62 -0.09 -6.30 29.88
N LEU A 63 -0.76 -6.71 28.83
CA LEU A 63 -0.18 -6.90 27.51
C LEU A 63 -0.70 -5.80 26.58
N ARG A 64 0.22 -5.08 25.94
CA ARG A 64 -0.06 -4.00 25.00
C ARG A 64 0.47 -4.35 23.61
N SER A 65 -0.07 -3.67 22.60
CA SER A 65 0.47 -3.80 21.25
C SER A 65 1.83 -3.10 21.13
N ALA A 66 2.83 -3.80 20.59
CA ALA A 66 4.07 -3.18 20.12
C ALA A 66 3.85 -2.36 18.83
N TYR A 67 2.82 -2.71 18.06
CA TYR A 67 2.42 -2.02 16.83
C TYR A 67 1.38 -0.94 17.12
N LYS A 68 1.63 0.31 16.70
CA LYS A 68 0.74 1.48 16.90
C LYS A 68 0.25 1.67 18.36
N PRO A 69 1.16 1.72 19.36
CA PRO A 69 0.80 1.77 20.78
C PRO A 69 -0.15 2.91 21.14
N LEU A 70 -0.03 4.09 20.52
CA LEU A 70 -0.95 5.22 20.78
C LEU A 70 -2.37 4.91 20.31
N VAL A 71 -2.53 4.36 19.12
CA VAL A 71 -3.85 4.03 18.57
C VAL A 71 -4.49 2.93 19.42
N HIS A 72 -3.73 1.89 19.78
CA HIS A 72 -4.21 0.84 20.67
C HIS A 72 -4.57 1.35 22.07
N PHE A 73 -3.83 2.33 22.62
CA PHE A 73 -4.21 2.96 23.88
C PHE A 73 -5.63 3.55 23.82
N PHE A 74 -5.95 4.29 22.76
CA PHE A 74 -7.28 4.88 22.55
C PHE A 74 -8.38 3.85 22.27
N LEU A 75 -8.01 2.71 21.70
CA LEU A 75 -8.91 1.64 21.32
C LEU A 75 -9.21 0.65 22.45
N GLU A 76 -8.27 0.45 23.39
CA GLU A 76 -8.29 -0.65 24.36
C GLU A 76 -8.29 -0.19 25.82
N GLU A 77 -7.69 0.98 26.13
CA GLU A 77 -7.51 1.42 27.52
C GLU A 77 -8.25 2.72 27.85
N PHE A 78 -8.35 3.62 26.86
CA PHE A 78 -8.85 4.96 27.08
C PHE A 78 -10.38 5.02 27.20
N SER A 79 -10.87 5.75 28.20
CA SER A 79 -12.29 6.07 28.31
C SER A 79 -12.63 7.33 27.52
N TRP A 80 -13.49 7.19 26.51
CA TRP A 80 -14.04 8.31 25.72
C TRP A 80 -15.09 9.13 26.46
N ALA A 81 -15.53 8.69 27.64
CA ALA A 81 -16.60 9.34 28.38
C ALA A 81 -16.23 10.79 28.72
N SER A 82 -17.16 11.73 28.45
CA SER A 82 -16.99 13.16 28.72
C SER A 82 -15.77 13.82 28.08
N LEU A 83 -15.14 13.21 27.06
CA LEU A 83 -14.01 13.82 26.36
C LEU A 83 -14.42 15.14 25.68
N GLN A 84 -13.64 16.19 25.88
CA GLN A 84 -13.84 17.50 25.27
C GLN A 84 -12.65 17.93 24.39
N ALA A 85 -11.43 17.73 24.86
CA ALA A 85 -10.23 18.08 24.11
C ALA A 85 -9.05 17.13 24.39
N LEU A 86 -8.18 17.00 23.39
CA LEU A 86 -6.92 16.27 23.46
C LEU A 86 -5.77 17.16 23.00
N VAL A 87 -4.69 17.19 23.79
CA VAL A 87 -3.36 17.58 23.31
C VAL A 87 -2.48 16.34 23.36
N ILE A 88 -1.97 15.91 22.22
CA ILE A 88 -1.07 14.78 22.12
C ILE A 88 0.31 15.26 21.74
N GLU A 89 1.23 15.10 22.66
CA GLU A 89 2.64 15.31 22.42
C GLU A 89 3.26 14.04 21.85
N TYR A 90 3.89 14.16 20.69
CA TYR A 90 4.53 13.05 20.01
C TYR A 90 6.05 13.25 19.91
N PRO A 91 6.82 12.16 19.90
CA PRO A 91 8.26 12.24 19.75
C PRO A 91 8.70 12.68 18.35
N VAL A 92 9.66 13.60 18.28
CA VAL A 92 10.29 14.03 17.03
C VAL A 92 11.70 13.45 16.95
N LEU A 93 11.93 12.62 15.95
CA LEU A 93 13.26 12.09 15.59
C LEU A 93 13.92 13.01 14.57
N ALA A 94 15.22 13.28 14.73
CA ALA A 94 15.94 14.21 13.84
C ALA A 94 15.85 13.83 12.35
N ASN A 95 15.98 12.55 12.03
CA ASN A 95 15.98 12.05 10.65
C ASN A 95 14.58 11.62 10.16
N ALA A 96 13.58 11.63 11.03
CA ALA A 96 12.21 11.21 10.70
C ALA A 96 11.18 11.99 11.56
N PRO A 97 11.11 13.34 11.39
CA PRO A 97 10.42 14.21 12.34
C PRO A 97 8.91 13.98 12.43
N ARG A 98 8.30 13.37 11.41
CA ARG A 98 6.85 13.10 11.35
C ARG A 98 6.48 11.64 11.60
N ARG A 99 7.45 10.75 11.81
CA ARG A 99 7.20 9.29 11.88
C ARG A 99 6.19 8.90 12.97
N PHE A 100 6.33 9.44 14.19
CA PHE A 100 5.39 9.14 15.27
C PHE A 100 4.03 9.84 15.12
N LEU A 101 3.97 10.94 14.37
CA LEU A 101 2.71 11.57 14.01
C LEU A 101 1.96 10.69 12.99
N LEU A 102 2.67 10.21 11.95
CA LEU A 102 2.14 9.26 10.97
C LEU A 102 1.68 7.96 11.62
N GLU A 103 2.45 7.39 12.56
CA GLU A 103 2.07 6.18 13.30
C GLU A 103 0.73 6.32 14.04
N ALA A 104 0.34 7.55 14.38
CA ALA A 104 -0.93 7.81 15.06
C ALA A 104 -2.14 7.86 14.12
N TYR A 105 -1.95 7.77 12.81
CA TYR A 105 -3.05 7.67 11.85
C TYR A 105 -3.88 6.39 12.10
N PRO A 106 -5.22 6.36 11.91
CA PRO A 106 -6.11 7.47 11.60
C PRO A 106 -6.75 8.08 12.86
N LEU A 107 -6.05 8.16 14.01
CA LEU A 107 -6.66 8.48 15.32
C LEU A 107 -7.61 9.69 15.28
N ALA A 108 -7.22 10.77 14.59
CA ALA A 108 -8.04 11.98 14.44
C ALA A 108 -9.47 11.71 13.90
N ALA A 109 -9.64 10.70 13.03
CA ALA A 109 -10.93 10.30 12.48
C ALA A 109 -11.77 9.45 13.44
N LEU A 110 -11.16 8.87 14.47
CA LEU A 110 -11.83 8.04 15.47
C LEU A 110 -12.40 8.86 16.64
N LEU A 111 -12.13 10.17 16.68
CA LEU A 111 -12.60 11.05 17.74
C LEU A 111 -14.13 11.24 17.66
N PRO A 112 -14.82 11.32 18.81
CA PRO A 112 -16.21 11.76 18.85
C PRO A 112 -16.38 13.15 18.23
N GLN A 113 -17.53 13.38 17.60
CA GLN A 113 -17.84 14.66 16.97
C GLN A 113 -17.75 15.82 17.98
N GLY A 114 -17.05 16.90 17.58
CA GLY A 114 -16.91 18.12 18.39
C GLY A 114 -15.75 18.10 19.39
N VAL A 115 -15.01 16.99 19.51
CA VAL A 115 -13.77 16.93 20.28
C VAL A 115 -12.67 17.65 19.51
N SER A 116 -11.92 18.52 20.20
CA SER A 116 -10.73 19.16 19.61
C SER A 116 -9.48 18.30 19.82
N LEU A 117 -8.63 18.21 18.79
CA LEU A 117 -7.35 17.52 18.84
C LEU A 117 -6.24 18.48 18.42
N ARG A 118 -5.14 18.47 19.17
CA ARG A 118 -3.94 19.22 18.84
C ARG A 118 -2.71 18.35 19.03
N TRP A 119 -1.81 18.40 18.05
CA TRP A 119 -0.54 17.69 18.07
C TRP A 119 0.61 18.63 18.45
N GLU A 120 1.54 18.16 19.26
CA GLU A 120 2.74 18.89 19.66
C GLU A 120 3.98 18.00 19.49
N GLY A 121 4.91 18.40 18.63
CA GLY A 121 6.16 17.66 18.45
C GLY A 121 7.15 17.99 19.57
N ILE A 122 7.71 16.95 20.21
CA ILE A 122 8.72 17.08 21.26
C ILE A 122 10.05 16.52 20.77
N GLU A 123 11.07 17.37 20.64
CA GLU A 123 12.41 16.96 20.22
C GLU A 123 13.01 15.96 21.21
N THR A 124 13.43 14.81 20.68
CA THR A 124 14.08 13.76 21.48
C THR A 124 15.59 13.92 21.41
N THR A 125 16.18 14.55 22.44
CA THR A 125 17.61 14.93 22.47
C THR A 125 18.54 13.85 23.05
N ALA A 126 17.99 12.79 23.66
CA ALA A 126 18.76 11.66 24.19
C ALA A 126 17.92 10.36 24.14
N ILE A 127 18.28 9.43 23.26
CA ILE A 127 17.56 8.14 23.06
C ILE A 127 17.99 7.12 24.12
N ALA A 128 17.93 7.51 25.40
CA ALA A 128 18.40 6.70 26.53
C ALA A 128 17.30 6.29 27.52
N LYS A 129 16.01 6.49 27.19
CA LYS A 129 14.85 6.01 27.96
C LYS A 129 13.70 5.70 26.99
N PRO A 130 12.73 4.84 27.34
CA PRO A 130 11.59 4.58 26.48
C PRO A 130 10.95 5.91 26.07
N ILE A 131 10.85 6.10 24.77
CA ILE A 131 10.17 7.25 24.21
C ILE A 131 8.66 7.07 24.46
N HIS A 132 7.92 8.15 24.63
CA HIS A 132 6.48 8.07 24.90
C HIS A 132 5.72 9.20 24.22
N TYR A 133 4.45 8.95 23.93
CA TYR A 133 3.48 10.00 23.74
C TYR A 133 3.00 10.51 25.10
N ARG A 134 2.74 11.82 25.22
CA ARG A 134 2.03 12.39 26.36
C ARG A 134 0.65 12.86 25.91
N VAL A 135 -0.39 12.23 26.46
CA VAL A 135 -1.79 12.52 26.15
C VAL A 135 -2.38 13.35 27.27
N GLN A 136 -2.68 14.61 26.99
CA GLN A 136 -3.38 15.51 27.91
C GLN A 136 -4.86 15.57 27.51
N VAL A 137 -5.73 15.38 28.48
CA VAL A 137 -7.16 15.17 28.27
C VAL A 137 -7.94 16.18 29.08
N GLU A 138 -8.83 16.93 28.42
CA GLU A 138 -9.83 17.75 29.07
C GLU A 138 -11.19 17.06 29.01
N ARG A 139 -11.82 16.90 30.18
CA ARG A 139 -13.20 16.39 30.30
C ARG A 139 -14.20 17.55 30.33
N SER A 140 -15.45 17.27 29.97
CA SER A 140 -16.55 18.24 30.00
C SER A 140 -16.85 18.84 31.38
N SER A 141 -16.32 18.24 32.45
CA SER A 141 -16.36 18.80 33.81
C SER A 141 -15.30 19.87 34.07
N GLY A 142 -14.40 20.12 33.12
CA GLY A 142 -13.17 20.89 33.28
C GLY A 142 -12.04 20.14 33.98
N SER A 143 -12.19 18.82 34.24
CA SER A 143 -11.11 18.02 34.81
C SER A 143 -10.04 17.72 33.75
N GLN A 144 -8.79 17.64 34.20
CA GLN A 144 -7.62 17.43 33.37
C GLN A 144 -6.94 16.13 33.77
N GLU A 145 -6.67 15.27 32.80
CA GLU A 145 -5.95 14.00 32.99
C GLU A 145 -4.71 13.98 32.09
N THR A 146 -3.69 13.21 32.50
CA THR A 146 -2.48 13.02 31.69
C THR A 146 -2.10 11.56 31.69
N TYR A 147 -1.87 11.02 30.50
CA TYR A 147 -1.42 9.66 30.27
C TYR A 147 -0.08 9.67 29.56
N LEU A 148 0.80 8.74 29.92
CA LEU A 148 2.04 8.47 29.20
C LEU A 148 1.87 7.13 28.48
N VAL A 149 1.98 7.16 27.16
CA VAL A 149 1.87 5.96 26.31
C VAL A 149 3.26 5.64 25.76
N GLU A 150 3.87 4.60 26.31
CA GLU A 150 5.24 4.20 25.94
C GLU A 150 5.31 3.63 24.52
N THR A 151 6.38 3.96 23.80
CA THR A 151 6.67 3.49 22.44
C THR A 151 7.96 2.66 22.44
N LEU A 152 7.81 1.34 22.59
CA LEU A 152 8.93 0.44 22.83
C LEU A 152 9.61 0.14 21.51
N ASN A 153 10.67 0.90 21.23
CA ASN A 153 11.42 0.83 19.98
C ASN A 153 12.89 0.48 20.27
N ARG A 154 13.54 -0.18 19.32
CA ARG A 154 14.97 -0.51 19.37
C ARG A 154 15.73 0.11 18.21
N HIS A 155 16.97 0.50 18.48
CA HIS A 155 17.93 0.80 17.43
C HIS A 155 18.50 -0.49 16.84
N HIS A 156 18.53 -0.58 15.51
CA HIS A 156 19.19 -1.66 14.80
C HIS A 156 19.65 -1.20 13.41
N GLN A 157 20.42 -2.05 12.74
CA GLN A 157 20.62 -1.94 11.29
C GLN A 157 19.63 -2.86 10.59
N ASP A 158 19.13 -2.46 9.44
CA ASP A 158 18.31 -3.32 8.60
C ASP A 158 19.15 -4.18 7.63
N HIS A 159 18.47 -4.87 6.73
CA HIS A 159 19.01 -5.81 5.76
C HIS A 159 19.87 -5.16 4.65
N VAL A 160 19.89 -3.82 4.56
CA VAL A 160 20.79 -3.05 3.69
C VAL A 160 21.81 -2.21 4.49
N GLY A 161 21.84 -2.38 5.82
CA GLY A 161 22.80 -1.71 6.70
C GLY A 161 22.40 -0.30 7.13
N GLU A 162 21.18 0.14 6.83
CA GLU A 162 20.67 1.44 7.22
C GLU A 162 20.21 1.43 8.68
N ALA A 163 20.44 2.54 9.39
CA ALA A 163 20.07 2.66 10.79
C ALA A 163 18.55 2.86 10.94
N GLN A 164 17.91 1.98 11.72
CA GLN A 164 16.48 2.01 11.98
C GLN A 164 16.16 2.22 13.46
N PHE A 165 14.97 2.75 13.70
CA PHE A 165 14.35 2.83 15.02
C PHE A 165 12.91 2.30 14.90
N SER A 166 12.75 1.04 15.28
CA SER A 166 11.54 0.26 14.98
C SER A 166 10.89 -0.24 16.27
N PRO A 167 9.55 -0.36 16.33
CA PRO A 167 8.84 -1.03 17.41
C PRO A 167 9.40 -2.44 17.61
N CYS A 168 9.43 -2.90 18.86
CA CYS A 168 9.97 -4.20 19.23
C CYS A 168 9.22 -4.82 20.40
N GLY A 169 9.36 -6.14 20.58
CA GLY A 169 8.88 -6.80 21.78
C GLY A 169 9.60 -6.31 23.03
N TRP A 170 8.86 -6.17 24.12
CA TRP A 170 9.40 -5.71 25.40
C TRP A 170 8.70 -6.39 26.56
N LEU A 171 9.45 -6.68 27.63
CA LEU A 171 8.94 -7.20 28.89
C LEU A 171 9.46 -6.36 30.04
N ARG A 172 8.56 -6.00 30.95
CA ARG A 172 8.84 -5.38 32.22
C ARG A 172 8.23 -6.23 33.33
N LEU A 173 9.05 -6.56 34.32
CA LEU A 173 8.63 -7.25 35.53
C LEU A 173 8.89 -6.35 36.74
N THR A 174 7.90 -6.25 37.61
CA THR A 174 8.02 -5.57 38.90
C THR A 174 7.75 -6.58 40.00
N SER A 175 8.74 -6.81 40.85
CA SER A 175 8.62 -7.72 42.00
C SER A 175 7.68 -7.14 43.07
N PRO A 176 7.19 -7.96 44.02
CA PRO A 176 6.41 -7.47 45.16
C PRO A 176 7.16 -6.45 46.04
N GLN A 177 8.50 -6.45 45.97
CA GLN A 177 9.36 -5.50 46.68
C GLN A 177 9.54 -4.18 45.92
N GLY A 178 9.07 -4.09 44.68
CA GLY A 178 9.17 -2.91 43.81
C GLY A 178 10.40 -2.90 42.90
N ASP A 179 11.21 -3.96 42.90
CA ASP A 179 12.35 -4.09 41.98
C ASP A 179 11.85 -4.30 40.55
N VAL A 180 12.33 -3.47 39.61
CA VAL A 180 11.94 -3.50 38.19
C VAL A 180 13.07 -4.09 37.34
N SER A 181 12.72 -5.04 36.46
CA SER A 181 13.61 -5.54 35.41
C SER A 181 12.94 -5.41 34.04
N GLU A 182 13.69 -4.90 33.06
CA GLU A 182 13.21 -4.72 31.68
C GLU A 182 14.12 -5.43 30.68
N THR A 183 13.52 -6.09 29.70
CA THR A 183 14.23 -6.83 28.65
C THR A 183 13.52 -6.69 27.31
N ILE A 184 14.29 -6.51 26.23
CA ILE A 184 13.80 -6.68 24.86
C ILE A 184 13.44 -8.15 24.66
N VAL A 185 12.29 -8.41 24.07
CA VAL A 185 11.81 -9.75 23.71
C VAL A 185 11.77 -9.83 22.20
N GLU A 186 12.46 -10.81 21.61
CA GLU A 186 12.27 -11.12 20.19
C GLU A 186 10.92 -11.84 20.04
N THR A 187 9.96 -11.16 19.42
CA THR A 187 8.65 -11.77 19.16
C THR A 187 8.71 -12.78 18.03
N ASP A 188 7.75 -13.69 17.94
CA ASP A 188 7.58 -14.61 16.81
C ASP A 188 7.38 -13.88 15.47
N TYR A 189 6.72 -12.73 15.49
CA TYR A 189 6.62 -11.82 14.35
C TYR A 189 8.00 -11.34 13.87
N GLU A 190 8.82 -10.82 14.79
CA GLU A 190 10.19 -10.38 14.50
C GLU A 190 11.09 -11.54 14.06
N ALA A 191 11.08 -12.66 14.80
CA ALA A 191 11.89 -13.84 14.51
C ALA A 191 11.59 -14.42 13.13
N LEU A 192 10.31 -14.43 12.73
CA LEU A 192 9.88 -14.86 11.40
C LEU A 192 10.48 -13.98 10.30
N PHE A 193 10.33 -12.66 10.43
CA PHE A 193 10.90 -11.71 9.48
C PHE A 193 12.43 -11.83 9.39
N GLN A 194 13.12 -11.91 10.54
CA GLN A 194 14.57 -12.07 10.58
C GLN A 194 15.02 -13.38 9.91
N ALA A 195 14.29 -14.48 10.11
CA ALA A 195 14.57 -15.75 9.45
C ALA A 195 14.40 -15.67 7.92
N ALA A 196 13.39 -14.93 7.44
CA ALA A 196 13.22 -14.66 6.02
C ALA A 196 14.44 -13.92 5.45
N MET A 197 14.84 -12.80 6.05
CA MET A 197 15.99 -12.00 5.58
C MET A 197 17.33 -12.75 5.69
N ALA A 198 17.52 -13.56 6.74
CA ALA A 198 18.68 -14.44 6.88
C ALA A 198 18.73 -15.51 5.77
N THR A 199 17.58 -16.02 5.35
CA THR A 199 17.49 -16.97 4.22
C THR A 199 17.90 -16.30 2.92
N LEU A 200 17.43 -15.08 2.64
CA LEU A 200 17.82 -14.34 1.43
C LEU A 200 19.33 -14.07 1.37
N SER A 201 19.91 -13.64 2.49
CA SER A 201 21.34 -13.31 2.55
C SER A 201 22.26 -14.53 2.44
N SER A 202 21.83 -15.70 2.92
CA SER A 202 22.61 -16.95 2.88
C SER A 202 22.39 -17.78 1.60
N THR A 203 21.34 -17.49 0.82
CA THR A 203 21.05 -18.20 -0.42
C THR A 203 22.05 -17.83 -1.53
N PRO A 204 22.67 -18.81 -2.21
CA PRO A 204 23.60 -18.56 -3.29
C PRO A 204 22.86 -18.21 -4.60
N TRP A 205 22.42 -16.95 -4.72
CA TRP A 205 21.77 -16.46 -5.93
C TRP A 205 22.71 -16.49 -7.14
N GLN A 206 22.14 -16.74 -8.32
CA GLN A 206 22.83 -16.62 -9.59
C GLN A 206 23.40 -15.20 -9.80
N PRO A 207 24.42 -15.02 -10.67
CA PRO A 207 25.19 -13.78 -10.70
C PRO A 207 24.47 -12.59 -11.36
N ALA A 208 23.40 -12.83 -12.14
CA ALA A 208 22.68 -11.77 -12.86
C ALA A 208 21.16 -11.91 -12.69
N SER A 209 20.47 -10.77 -12.74
CA SER A 209 19.01 -10.69 -12.76
C SER A 209 18.42 -11.21 -14.08
N PRO A 210 17.19 -11.76 -14.06
CA PRO A 210 16.37 -12.04 -12.89
C PRO A 210 16.88 -13.24 -12.11
N TYR A 211 16.97 -13.12 -10.77
CA TYR A 211 17.56 -14.12 -9.89
C TYR A 211 16.67 -15.35 -9.72
N PHE A 212 15.37 -15.18 -9.91
CA PHE A 212 14.34 -16.22 -9.84
C PHE A 212 13.16 -15.90 -10.77
N GLU A 213 12.27 -16.88 -10.91
CA GLU A 213 10.95 -16.70 -11.49
C GLU A 213 10.00 -16.12 -10.42
N GLU A 214 9.61 -16.93 -9.43
CA GLU A 214 8.87 -16.50 -8.25
C GLU A 214 9.63 -16.86 -6.96
N LEU A 215 9.85 -15.89 -6.09
CA LEU A 215 10.28 -16.07 -4.70
C LEU A 215 9.07 -15.91 -3.81
N ASN A 216 8.60 -17.02 -3.25
CA ASN A 216 7.39 -17.06 -2.46
C ASN A 216 7.69 -17.17 -0.95
N PHE A 217 6.97 -16.39 -0.15
CA PHE A 217 6.90 -16.50 1.29
C PHE A 217 5.49 -16.97 1.68
N THR A 218 5.34 -18.25 1.97
CA THR A 218 4.09 -18.76 2.56
C THR A 218 4.17 -18.56 4.07
N VAL A 219 3.30 -17.71 4.61
CA VAL A 219 3.27 -17.34 6.02
C VAL A 219 1.93 -17.69 6.62
N HIS A 220 1.95 -18.31 7.80
CA HIS A 220 0.80 -18.34 8.70
C HIS A 220 1.13 -17.46 9.89
N LEU A 221 0.31 -16.46 10.17
CA LEU A 221 0.47 -15.55 11.31
C LEU A 221 -0.83 -15.57 12.12
N PRO A 222 -0.86 -16.11 13.36
CA PRO A 222 -2.09 -16.28 14.13
C PRO A 222 -2.59 -14.94 14.73
N SER A 223 -2.80 -13.92 13.91
CA SER A 223 -3.25 -12.59 14.31
C SER A 223 -4.42 -12.15 13.44
N SER A 224 -5.47 -11.66 14.10
CA SER A 224 -6.67 -11.14 13.45
C SER A 224 -6.53 -9.64 13.14
N ASP A 225 -7.10 -9.21 12.01
CA ASP A 225 -7.17 -7.79 11.67
C ASP A 225 -8.27 -7.08 12.46
N ARG A 226 -8.03 -5.81 12.81
CA ARG A 226 -9.04 -4.95 13.44
C ARG A 226 -9.50 -3.88 12.46
N ARG A 227 -10.77 -3.97 12.02
CA ARG A 227 -11.40 -2.89 11.25
C ARG A 227 -11.58 -1.65 12.12
N LEU A 228 -11.25 -0.47 11.58
CA LEU A 228 -11.47 0.81 12.24
C LEU A 228 -12.77 1.47 11.74
N ALA A 229 -13.32 2.37 12.56
CA ALA A 229 -14.55 3.10 12.25
C ALA A 229 -14.31 4.30 11.32
N TRP A 230 -13.44 4.13 10.32
CA TRP A 230 -13.11 5.16 9.33
C TRP A 230 -12.76 4.49 8.00
N ASP A 231 -13.51 4.84 6.96
CA ASP A 231 -13.33 4.39 5.56
C ASP A 231 -12.88 2.92 5.42
N ASP A 232 -11.80 2.64 4.66
CA ASP A 232 -11.20 1.31 4.52
C ASP A 232 -10.13 0.94 5.56
N GLU A 233 -9.90 1.81 6.55
CA GLU A 233 -8.82 1.66 7.51
C GLU A 233 -8.96 0.44 8.41
N HIS A 234 -7.84 -0.25 8.59
CA HIS A 234 -7.75 -1.38 9.49
C HIS A 234 -6.33 -1.52 10.04
N ILE A 235 -6.21 -2.18 11.19
CA ILE A 235 -4.93 -2.54 11.79
C ILE A 235 -4.70 -4.01 11.45
N SER A 236 -3.72 -4.28 10.58
CA SER A 236 -3.32 -5.64 10.21
C SER A 236 -1.82 -5.84 10.39
N LEU A 237 -1.45 -6.80 11.24
CA LEU A 237 -0.06 -7.29 11.31
C LEU A 237 0.29 -8.17 10.10
N ALA A 238 -0.70 -8.86 9.53
CA ALA A 238 -0.53 -9.71 8.36
C ALA A 238 -0.21 -8.87 7.12
N GLU A 239 -0.96 -7.79 6.87
CA GLU A 239 -0.65 -6.86 5.78
C GLU A 239 0.69 -6.15 6.01
N ALA A 240 0.95 -5.64 7.22
CA ALA A 240 2.23 -5.02 7.53
C ALA A 240 3.41 -5.98 7.28
N LEU A 241 3.25 -7.28 7.56
CA LEU A 241 4.27 -8.29 7.28
C LEU A 241 4.40 -8.58 5.78
N HIS A 242 3.30 -8.48 5.01
CA HIS A 242 3.31 -8.63 3.56
C HIS A 242 4.20 -7.54 2.97
N GLU A 243 3.93 -6.30 3.36
CA GLU A 243 4.67 -5.13 2.93
C GLU A 243 6.13 -5.18 3.38
N GLU A 244 6.40 -5.68 4.59
CA GLU A 244 7.77 -5.85 5.08
C GLU A 244 8.56 -6.86 4.26
N LEU A 245 8.01 -8.06 4.06
CA LEU A 245 8.69 -9.10 3.29
C LEU A 245 8.89 -8.64 1.84
N TYR A 246 7.90 -8.00 1.23
CA TYR A 246 8.00 -7.55 -0.15
C TYR A 246 9.09 -6.49 -0.33
N PHE A 247 8.97 -5.36 0.37
CA PHE A 247 9.89 -4.24 0.16
C PHE A 247 11.30 -4.52 0.71
N SER A 248 11.46 -5.24 1.83
CA SER A 248 12.80 -5.64 2.29
C SER A 248 13.50 -6.58 1.31
N THR A 249 12.76 -7.46 0.65
CA THR A 249 13.32 -8.34 -0.39
C THR A 249 13.75 -7.52 -1.61
N LEU A 250 12.92 -6.56 -2.05
CA LEU A 250 13.23 -5.66 -3.16
C LEU A 250 14.49 -4.83 -2.86
N GLU A 251 14.55 -4.21 -1.69
CA GLU A 251 15.68 -3.42 -1.19
C GLU A 251 16.97 -4.27 -1.12
N TYR A 252 16.88 -5.50 -0.61
CA TYR A 252 18.00 -6.44 -0.60
C TYR A 252 18.56 -6.68 -2.00
N PHE A 253 17.70 -6.92 -3.01
CA PHE A 253 18.16 -7.17 -4.37
C PHE A 253 18.65 -5.91 -5.10
N GLN A 254 18.09 -4.74 -4.81
CA GLN A 254 18.64 -3.45 -5.29
C GLN A 254 20.06 -3.24 -4.76
N HIS A 255 20.24 -3.37 -3.44
CA HIS A 255 21.56 -3.24 -2.81
C HIS A 255 22.55 -4.28 -3.35
N ARG A 256 22.14 -5.55 -3.50
CA ARG A 256 22.97 -6.60 -4.10
C ARG A 256 23.38 -6.27 -5.54
N ALA A 257 22.49 -5.67 -6.33
CA ALA A 257 22.77 -5.26 -7.70
C ALA A 257 23.62 -3.99 -7.81
N GLY A 258 23.92 -3.32 -6.67
CA GLY A 258 24.61 -2.04 -6.65
C GLY A 258 23.77 -0.87 -7.16
N LEU A 259 22.44 -1.02 -7.16
CA LEU A 259 21.49 0.03 -7.50
C LEU A 259 21.17 0.90 -6.29
N ALA A 260 20.71 2.12 -6.54
CA ALA A 260 20.14 2.96 -5.49
C ALA A 260 18.86 2.30 -4.93
N LEU A 261 18.61 2.49 -3.63
CA LEU A 261 17.34 2.07 -3.04
C LEU A 261 16.19 2.85 -3.68
N GLY A 262 15.14 2.14 -4.08
CA GLY A 262 14.03 2.72 -4.84
C GLY A 262 14.25 2.77 -6.36
N ASP A 263 15.38 2.27 -6.89
CA ASP A 263 15.56 2.11 -8.32
C ASP A 263 14.51 1.16 -8.91
N ARG A 264 13.66 1.71 -9.77
CA ARG A 264 12.48 1.04 -10.35
C ARG A 264 12.83 0.05 -11.45
N SER A 265 14.06 0.09 -11.98
CA SER A 265 14.54 -0.77 -13.07
C SER A 265 15.03 -2.15 -12.60
N ILE A 266 15.12 -2.38 -11.29
CA ILE A 266 15.56 -3.67 -10.72
C ILE A 266 14.66 -4.81 -11.19
N GLN A 267 15.23 -5.90 -11.69
CA GLN A 267 14.48 -7.05 -12.19
C GLN A 267 14.79 -8.32 -11.39
N PRO A 268 14.46 -8.44 -10.09
CA PRO A 268 14.88 -9.59 -9.29
C PRO A 268 14.13 -10.88 -9.65
N GLY A 269 12.93 -10.78 -10.23
CA GLY A 269 11.91 -11.81 -10.26
C GLY A 269 10.67 -11.40 -9.47
N GLN A 270 9.61 -12.20 -9.54
CA GLN A 270 8.36 -11.91 -8.83
C GLN A 270 8.52 -12.26 -7.34
N ILE A 271 8.33 -11.28 -6.45
CA ILE A 271 8.41 -11.45 -5.00
C ILE A 271 6.99 -11.58 -4.47
N VAL A 272 6.66 -12.68 -3.80
CA VAL A 272 5.28 -13.00 -3.42
C VAL A 272 5.16 -13.42 -1.96
N PRO A 273 4.76 -12.50 -1.07
CA PRO A 273 4.26 -12.84 0.25
C PRO A 273 2.81 -13.34 0.19
N GLU A 274 2.57 -14.59 0.58
CA GLU A 274 1.25 -15.19 0.78
C GLU A 274 1.03 -15.35 2.29
N ILE A 275 0.36 -14.39 2.92
CA ILE A 275 0.21 -14.34 4.37
C ILE A 275 -1.22 -14.69 4.76
N SER A 276 -1.39 -15.81 5.45
CA SER A 276 -2.67 -16.20 6.03
C SER A 276 -2.71 -15.90 7.51
N SER A 277 -3.83 -15.36 7.99
CA SER A 277 -4.10 -15.26 9.43
C SER A 277 -4.50 -16.60 10.07
N GLN A 278 -4.59 -17.67 9.29
CA GLN A 278 -5.03 -18.99 9.76
C GLN A 278 -3.85 -19.80 10.30
N GLY A 279 -4.03 -20.44 11.46
CA GLY A 279 -3.03 -21.30 12.10
C GLY A 279 -2.96 -21.08 13.61
N GLU A 280 -2.29 -21.97 14.33
CA GLU A 280 -2.11 -21.86 15.80
C GLU A 280 -0.77 -21.24 16.19
N SER A 281 0.20 -21.22 15.28
CA SER A 281 1.56 -20.71 15.50
C SER A 281 2.07 -20.02 14.26
N ALA A 282 2.95 -19.02 14.44
CA ALA A 282 3.65 -18.40 13.33
C ALA A 282 4.47 -19.44 12.54
N TYR A 283 4.38 -19.41 11.23
CA TYR A 283 5.07 -20.35 10.33
C TYR A 283 5.54 -19.62 9.08
N LEU A 284 6.72 -19.98 8.59
CA LEU A 284 7.32 -19.47 7.36
C LEU A 284 7.84 -20.61 6.51
N LYS A 285 7.46 -20.56 5.23
CA LYS A 285 8.13 -21.29 4.17
C LYS A 285 8.59 -20.32 3.08
N VAL A 286 9.88 -20.35 2.79
CA VAL A 286 10.49 -19.61 1.68
C VAL A 286 10.77 -20.61 0.57
N SER A 287 10.25 -20.35 -0.63
CA SER A 287 10.43 -21.25 -1.77
C SER A 287 10.62 -20.53 -3.09
N LEU A 288 11.37 -21.14 -4.00
CA LEU A 288 11.42 -20.75 -5.40
C LEU A 288 10.39 -21.58 -6.18
N ARG A 289 9.58 -20.90 -6.98
CA ARG A 289 8.53 -21.49 -7.81
C ARG A 289 8.68 -21.00 -9.26
N SER A 290 8.13 -21.77 -10.19
CA SER A 290 7.95 -21.27 -11.56
C SER A 290 6.88 -20.19 -11.61
N LEU A 291 6.96 -19.28 -12.59
CA LEU A 291 5.92 -18.29 -12.83
C LEU A 291 4.58 -18.98 -13.08
N ASP A 292 3.53 -18.48 -12.43
CA ASP A 292 2.19 -18.94 -12.72
C ASP A 292 1.80 -18.53 -14.14
N THR A 293 1.46 -19.51 -14.98
CA THR A 293 0.95 -19.33 -16.34
C THR A 293 -0.55 -19.58 -16.45
N LEU A 294 -1.22 -19.95 -15.35
CA LEU A 294 -2.65 -20.18 -15.35
C LEU A 294 -3.39 -18.85 -15.48
N GLN A 295 -4.50 -18.89 -16.21
CA GLN A 295 -5.41 -17.76 -16.34
C GLN A 295 -6.32 -17.76 -15.12
N ALA A 296 -6.24 -16.73 -14.27
CA ALA A 296 -7.17 -16.56 -13.17
C ALA A 296 -8.59 -16.40 -13.74
N GLN A 297 -9.49 -17.31 -13.36
CA GLN A 297 -10.90 -17.27 -13.73
C GLN A 297 -11.66 -16.42 -12.71
N ARG A 298 -12.22 -15.29 -13.15
CA ARG A 298 -13.36 -14.64 -12.48
C ARG A 298 -14.57 -14.90 -13.37
N ASP A 299 -15.42 -15.85 -12.99
CA ASP A 299 -16.40 -16.46 -13.90
C ASP A 299 -17.63 -15.59 -14.17
N GLU A 300 -17.93 -14.62 -13.32
CA GLU A 300 -19.14 -13.81 -13.45
C GLU A 300 -18.88 -12.52 -14.22
N MET A 301 -19.45 -12.43 -15.42
CA MET A 301 -19.53 -11.18 -16.16
C MET A 301 -20.41 -10.18 -15.42
N THR A 302 -19.86 -9.00 -15.14
CA THR A 302 -20.59 -7.90 -14.48
C THR A 302 -20.86 -6.75 -15.44
N GLU A 303 -21.92 -5.99 -15.19
CA GLU A 303 -22.15 -4.74 -15.90
C GLU A 303 -21.11 -3.70 -15.42
N LEU A 304 -20.43 -3.02 -16.35
CA LEU A 304 -19.27 -2.19 -16.00
C LEU A 304 -19.62 -0.98 -15.12
N GLY A 305 -20.81 -0.37 -15.30
CA GLY A 305 -21.26 0.77 -14.53
C GLY A 305 -21.50 0.47 -13.06
N SER A 306 -21.76 -0.79 -12.71
CA SER A 306 -22.09 -1.29 -11.38
C SER A 306 -21.11 -2.34 -10.85
N ALA A 307 -19.95 -2.50 -11.49
CA ALA A 307 -18.93 -3.44 -11.06
C ALA A 307 -18.40 -3.03 -9.67
N GLN A 308 -18.64 -3.87 -8.66
CA GLN A 308 -18.23 -3.61 -7.27
C GLN A 308 -16.83 -4.14 -6.93
N GLN A 309 -16.10 -4.68 -7.92
CA GLN A 309 -14.75 -5.20 -7.78
C GLN A 309 -14.09 -5.32 -9.15
N ALA A 310 -12.78 -5.58 -9.17
CA ALA A 310 -12.02 -5.87 -10.38
C ALA A 310 -12.65 -7.00 -11.22
N ILE A 311 -12.71 -6.83 -12.54
CA ILE A 311 -13.32 -7.76 -13.49
C ILE A 311 -12.35 -8.84 -13.99
N GLY A 312 -12.87 -9.93 -14.57
CA GLY A 312 -12.03 -11.01 -15.10
C GLY A 312 -11.30 -10.64 -16.40
N THR A 313 -10.13 -11.24 -16.63
CA THR A 313 -9.35 -11.03 -17.87
C THR A 313 -10.12 -11.45 -19.13
N ASP A 314 -10.97 -12.46 -19.05
CA ASP A 314 -11.82 -12.87 -20.18
C ASP A 314 -12.92 -11.84 -20.49
N GLN A 315 -13.49 -11.20 -19.46
CA GLN A 315 -14.41 -10.09 -19.66
C GLN A 315 -13.70 -8.89 -20.30
N ILE A 316 -12.47 -8.56 -19.87
CA ILE A 316 -11.66 -7.49 -20.49
C ILE A 316 -11.45 -7.76 -21.98
N LYS A 317 -11.05 -8.98 -22.36
CA LYS A 317 -10.87 -9.38 -23.78
C LYS A 317 -12.16 -9.24 -24.58
N GLN A 318 -13.29 -9.68 -24.04
CA GLN A 318 -14.60 -9.57 -24.72
C GLN A 318 -15.01 -8.11 -24.93
N LEU A 319 -14.80 -7.26 -23.93
CA LEU A 319 -15.09 -5.83 -24.01
C LEU A 319 -14.20 -5.14 -25.04
N LEU A 320 -12.90 -5.45 -25.07
CA LEU A 320 -11.98 -4.95 -26.10
C LEU A 320 -12.41 -5.40 -27.51
N ALA A 321 -12.77 -6.67 -27.68
CA ALA A 321 -13.24 -7.19 -28.97
C ALA A 321 -14.53 -6.49 -29.44
N ALA A 322 -15.43 -6.13 -28.52
CA ALA A 322 -16.68 -5.44 -28.82
C ALA A 322 -16.48 -3.99 -29.29
N LEU A 323 -15.37 -3.32 -28.91
CA LEU A 323 -15.03 -1.98 -29.40
C LEU A 323 -14.64 -1.96 -30.90
N GLY A 324 -14.25 -3.12 -31.47
CA GLY A 324 -13.78 -3.21 -32.84
C GLY A 324 -12.35 -2.69 -33.02
N GLY A 325 -12.09 -1.97 -34.10
CA GLY A 325 -10.77 -1.39 -34.41
C GLY A 325 -9.67 -2.41 -34.73
N GLN A 326 -8.45 -1.91 -34.90
CA GLN A 326 -7.25 -2.72 -35.11
C GLN A 326 -6.72 -3.24 -33.76
N SER A 327 -6.47 -4.55 -33.65
CA SER A 327 -5.79 -5.13 -32.49
C SER A 327 -4.30 -4.85 -32.48
N LEU A 328 -3.75 -4.52 -31.31
CA LEU A 328 -2.33 -4.44 -31.02
C LEU A 328 -1.99 -5.46 -29.92
N TYR A 329 -0.78 -6.04 -29.97
CA TYR A 329 -0.40 -7.13 -29.07
C TYR A 329 1.02 -6.95 -28.52
N ALA A 330 1.18 -7.31 -27.25
CA ALA A 330 2.46 -7.58 -26.62
C ALA A 330 2.36 -8.86 -25.78
N THR A 331 3.46 -9.28 -25.17
CA THR A 331 3.52 -10.50 -24.36
C THR A 331 4.16 -10.21 -23.02
N THR A 332 3.67 -10.79 -21.94
CA THR A 332 4.32 -10.65 -20.63
C THR A 332 5.51 -11.61 -20.47
N ARG A 333 6.29 -11.47 -19.39
CA ARG A 333 7.35 -12.43 -19.04
C ARG A 333 6.81 -13.85 -18.87
N ALA A 334 5.65 -14.03 -18.24
CA ALA A 334 5.02 -15.35 -18.08
C ALA A 334 4.28 -15.84 -19.34
N GLY A 335 4.37 -15.10 -20.45
CA GLY A 335 3.79 -15.49 -21.74
C GLY A 335 2.31 -15.19 -21.90
N ARG A 336 1.72 -14.35 -21.05
CA ARG A 336 0.34 -13.88 -21.23
C ARG A 336 0.28 -12.87 -22.37
N VAL A 337 -0.83 -12.87 -23.10
CA VAL A 337 -1.08 -11.88 -24.15
C VAL A 337 -1.60 -10.60 -23.50
N LEU A 338 -0.92 -9.50 -23.81
CA LEU A 338 -1.37 -8.14 -23.55
C LEU A 338 -2.02 -7.63 -24.84
N GLU A 339 -3.30 -7.23 -24.76
CA GLU A 339 -4.08 -6.77 -25.91
C GLU A 339 -4.52 -5.31 -25.72
N ALA A 340 -4.36 -4.52 -26.79
CA ALA A 340 -4.91 -3.17 -26.91
C ALA A 340 -5.71 -3.02 -28.21
N ARG A 341 -6.55 -1.97 -28.28
CA ARG A 341 -7.38 -1.66 -29.46
C ARG A 341 -7.13 -0.25 -29.96
N TYR A 342 -6.85 -0.12 -31.25
CA TYR A 342 -6.77 1.14 -31.96
C TYR A 342 -8.08 1.41 -32.71
N VAL A 343 -8.74 2.51 -32.36
CA VAL A 343 -9.95 3.02 -33.01
C VAL A 343 -9.60 4.31 -33.74
N GLU A 344 -9.62 4.25 -35.07
CA GLU A 344 -9.33 5.39 -35.93
C GLU A 344 -10.53 6.33 -36.01
N GLY A 345 -10.27 7.63 -35.91
CA GLY A 345 -11.26 8.70 -36.02
C GLY A 345 -10.65 9.98 -36.58
N SER A 346 -11.46 11.03 -36.74
CA SER A 346 -11.01 12.32 -37.27
C SER A 346 -10.44 13.28 -36.23
N ASP A 347 -10.66 13.01 -34.96
CA ASP A 347 -10.11 13.77 -33.84
C ASP A 347 -8.59 13.56 -33.70
N ARG A 348 -7.96 14.34 -32.81
CA ARG A 348 -6.59 14.11 -32.39
C ARG A 348 -6.51 12.84 -31.56
N ALA A 349 -5.56 11.96 -31.90
CA ALA A 349 -5.38 10.68 -31.25
C ALA A 349 -4.98 10.82 -29.76
N VAL A 350 -5.57 9.96 -28.92
CA VAL A 350 -5.28 9.83 -27.48
C VAL A 350 -4.98 8.37 -27.13
N ILE A 351 -3.95 8.11 -26.33
CA ILE A 351 -3.71 6.80 -25.71
C ILE A 351 -4.39 6.77 -24.35
N ILE A 352 -5.14 5.72 -24.06
CA ILE A 352 -5.80 5.46 -22.77
C ILE A 352 -5.20 4.16 -22.23
N SER A 353 -4.49 4.21 -21.11
CA SER A 353 -3.93 3.01 -20.46
C SER A 353 -4.38 2.86 -19.02
N ALA A 354 -4.35 1.62 -18.54
CA ALA A 354 -4.54 1.29 -17.13
C ALA A 354 -3.86 -0.03 -16.78
N GLY A 355 -3.78 -0.33 -15.49
CA GLY A 355 -3.28 -1.62 -15.01
C GLY A 355 -1.80 -1.86 -15.31
N GLN A 356 -0.99 -0.79 -15.44
CA GLN A 356 0.47 -0.90 -15.41
C GLN A 356 0.91 -1.45 -14.04
N HIS A 357 0.28 -0.94 -12.98
CA HIS A 357 0.34 -1.49 -11.64
C HIS A 357 -0.94 -2.29 -11.43
N ALA A 358 -0.81 -3.61 -11.32
CA ALA A 358 -1.98 -4.46 -11.45
C ALA A 358 -2.84 -4.53 -10.17
N ASN A 359 -2.34 -4.03 -9.05
CA ASN A 359 -3.08 -3.84 -7.81
C ASN A 359 -3.98 -2.58 -7.82
N GLU A 360 -3.75 -1.64 -8.74
CA GLU A 360 -4.52 -0.40 -8.93
C GLU A 360 -5.71 -0.63 -9.88
N THR A 361 -6.73 -1.34 -9.38
CA THR A 361 -7.70 -2.02 -10.25
C THR A 361 -8.84 -1.13 -10.78
N SER A 362 -9.09 0.03 -10.20
CA SER A 362 -10.19 0.92 -10.63
C SER A 362 -9.95 1.50 -12.03
N GLY A 363 -8.69 1.74 -12.39
CA GLY A 363 -8.29 2.26 -13.70
C GLY A 363 -8.71 1.34 -14.85
N VAL A 364 -8.64 0.01 -14.66
CA VAL A 364 -9.01 -0.98 -15.69
C VAL A 364 -10.48 -0.81 -16.09
N VAL A 365 -11.38 -0.74 -15.10
CA VAL A 365 -12.83 -0.56 -15.33
C VAL A 365 -13.11 0.86 -15.84
N GLY A 366 -12.43 1.87 -15.29
CA GLY A 366 -12.55 3.26 -15.73
C GLY A 366 -12.20 3.47 -17.21
N ALA A 367 -11.09 2.89 -17.67
CA ALA A 367 -10.67 2.94 -19.08
C ALA A 367 -11.70 2.30 -20.01
N LEU A 368 -12.21 1.11 -19.66
CA LEU A 368 -13.19 0.39 -20.47
C LEU A 368 -14.53 1.14 -20.56
N ARG A 369 -15.01 1.69 -19.43
CA ARG A 369 -16.21 2.56 -19.40
C ARG A 369 -16.02 3.80 -20.27
N ALA A 370 -14.85 4.42 -20.22
CA ALA A 370 -14.55 5.60 -21.02
C ALA A 370 -14.51 5.27 -22.52
N ALA A 371 -13.88 4.17 -22.92
CA ALA A 371 -13.88 3.74 -24.31
C ALA A 371 -15.29 3.41 -24.83
N GLN A 372 -16.17 2.82 -24.01
CA GLN A 372 -17.58 2.65 -24.37
C GLN A 372 -18.26 4.00 -24.63
N ALA A 373 -18.08 4.99 -23.74
CA ALA A 373 -18.65 6.33 -23.94
C ALA A 373 -18.07 7.05 -25.17
N LEU A 374 -16.78 6.90 -25.45
CA LEU A 374 -16.14 7.48 -26.65
C LEU A 374 -16.58 6.77 -27.94
N SER A 375 -16.89 5.46 -27.90
CA SER A 375 -17.35 4.71 -29.07
C SER A 375 -18.70 5.19 -29.63
N GLU A 376 -19.48 5.94 -28.85
CA GLU A 376 -20.71 6.60 -29.30
C GLU A 376 -20.44 7.83 -30.19
N GLN A 377 -19.19 8.28 -30.27
CA GLN A 377 -18.75 9.45 -31.04
C GLN A 377 -18.00 9.01 -32.31
N PRO A 378 -18.55 9.19 -33.53
CA PRO A 378 -17.92 8.73 -34.76
C PRO A 378 -16.55 9.33 -35.07
N GLN A 379 -16.27 10.52 -34.53
CA GLN A 379 -14.99 11.21 -34.69
C GLN A 379 -13.89 10.68 -33.75
N ALA A 380 -14.25 9.87 -32.75
CA ALA A 380 -13.34 9.49 -31.68
C ALA A 380 -12.11 8.75 -32.20
N HIS A 381 -10.92 9.21 -31.82
CA HIS A 381 -9.64 8.66 -32.26
C HIS A 381 -8.77 8.31 -31.06
N TYR A 382 -8.62 7.02 -30.76
CA TYR A 382 -7.89 6.60 -29.57
C TYR A 382 -7.29 5.19 -29.67
N VAL A 383 -6.31 4.93 -28.81
CA VAL A 383 -5.87 3.58 -28.46
C VAL A 383 -6.27 3.30 -27.02
N ILE A 384 -6.82 2.13 -26.73
CA ILE A 384 -7.08 1.65 -25.36
C ILE A 384 -6.25 0.42 -25.02
N SER A 385 -5.47 0.49 -23.94
CA SER A 385 -4.68 -0.58 -23.34
C SER A 385 -5.05 -0.71 -21.86
N PRO A 386 -6.19 -1.36 -21.52
CA PRO A 386 -6.81 -1.25 -20.21
C PRO A 386 -6.14 -2.15 -19.15
N LEU A 387 -5.24 -3.05 -19.57
CA LEU A 387 -4.51 -3.95 -18.69
C LEU A 387 -3.10 -4.18 -19.23
N GLU A 388 -2.15 -3.36 -18.79
CA GLU A 388 -0.76 -3.41 -19.26
C GLU A 388 0.12 -4.43 -18.53
N ASN A 389 -0.24 -4.84 -17.31
CA ASN A 389 0.49 -5.87 -16.55
C ASN A 389 -0.39 -7.11 -16.25
N PRO A 390 -0.70 -7.97 -17.26
CA PRO A 390 -1.48 -9.19 -17.05
C PRO A 390 -0.88 -10.18 -16.05
N ASP A 391 0.45 -10.22 -15.89
CA ASP A 391 1.12 -11.11 -14.93
C ASP A 391 0.87 -10.65 -13.49
N GLY A 392 1.05 -9.36 -13.21
CA GLY A 392 0.66 -8.76 -11.93
C GLY A 392 -0.83 -8.95 -11.65
N TYR A 393 -1.70 -8.87 -12.66
CA TYR A 393 -3.15 -8.97 -12.47
C TYR A 393 -3.61 -10.39 -12.12
N ALA A 394 -2.96 -11.39 -12.69
CA ALA A 394 -3.13 -12.78 -12.29
C ALA A 394 -2.67 -13.00 -10.84
N LEU A 395 -1.50 -12.43 -10.47
CA LEU A 395 -1.01 -12.47 -9.09
C LEU A 395 -1.97 -11.77 -8.12
N GLN A 396 -2.47 -10.59 -8.47
CA GLN A 396 -3.45 -9.86 -7.67
C GLN A 396 -4.69 -10.71 -7.41
N SER A 397 -5.21 -11.37 -8.44
CA SER A 397 -6.38 -12.26 -8.30
C SER A 397 -6.08 -13.47 -7.42
N ARG A 398 -4.85 -14.02 -7.46
CA ARG A 398 -4.39 -15.09 -6.56
C ARG A 398 -4.34 -14.62 -5.11
N LEU A 399 -3.81 -13.44 -4.84
CA LEU A 399 -3.63 -12.92 -3.48
C LEU A 399 -4.96 -12.51 -2.84
N VAL A 400 -5.84 -11.83 -3.58
CA VAL A 400 -7.17 -11.39 -3.11
C VAL A 400 -8.04 -12.57 -2.67
N ALA A 401 -7.85 -13.76 -3.26
CA ALA A 401 -8.61 -14.95 -2.89
C ALA A 401 -8.40 -15.37 -1.42
N THR A 402 -7.28 -14.96 -0.81
CA THR A 402 -6.97 -15.28 0.60
C THR A 402 -6.84 -14.05 1.49
N GLN A 403 -6.50 -12.90 0.93
CA GLN A 403 -6.17 -11.66 1.63
C GLN A 403 -6.85 -10.46 0.96
N PRO A 404 -8.19 -10.41 0.86
CA PRO A 404 -8.90 -9.47 -0.01
C PRO A 404 -8.72 -7.98 0.33
N ARG A 405 -8.14 -7.68 1.49
CA ARG A 405 -7.96 -6.31 2.00
C ARG A 405 -6.50 -5.87 2.07
N HIS A 406 -5.56 -6.67 1.56
CA HIS A 406 -4.17 -6.24 1.49
C HIS A 406 -3.92 -5.40 0.23
N MET A 407 -3.09 -4.35 0.32
CA MET A 407 -2.67 -3.50 -0.81
C MET A 407 -2.08 -4.29 -1.99
N HIS A 408 -1.47 -5.43 -1.69
CA HIS A 408 -0.87 -6.35 -2.67
C HIS A 408 0.19 -5.67 -3.55
N HIS A 409 1.12 -4.91 -2.96
CA HIS A 409 2.24 -4.35 -3.70
C HIS A 409 3.08 -5.41 -4.43
N ALA A 410 3.02 -6.67 -3.99
CA ALA A 410 3.54 -7.83 -4.72
C ALA A 410 3.03 -7.94 -6.18
N ALA A 411 1.83 -7.44 -6.46
CA ALA A 411 1.20 -7.40 -7.78
C ALA A 411 1.37 -6.06 -8.51
N ARG A 412 2.04 -5.07 -7.91
CA ARG A 412 2.33 -3.77 -8.56
C ARG A 412 3.27 -3.93 -9.75
N TYR A 413 4.36 -4.69 -9.58
CA TYR A 413 5.41 -4.81 -10.59
C TYR A 413 5.15 -5.93 -11.59
N THR A 414 5.90 -5.91 -12.70
CA THR A 414 5.84 -6.98 -13.71
C THR A 414 6.38 -8.29 -13.12
N ALA A 415 6.26 -9.41 -13.84
CA ALA A 415 6.90 -10.65 -13.41
C ALA A 415 8.45 -10.60 -13.44
N PHE A 416 9.07 -9.54 -13.98
CA PHE A 416 10.49 -9.25 -13.73
C PHE A 416 10.75 -8.66 -12.34
N GLY A 417 9.74 -8.12 -11.67
CA GLY A 417 9.83 -7.41 -10.40
C GLY A 417 10.21 -5.94 -10.53
N ASN A 418 10.24 -5.40 -11.76
CA ASN A 418 10.47 -3.99 -12.04
C ASN A 418 9.15 -3.25 -12.33
N ASP A 419 9.20 -1.93 -12.22
CA ASP A 419 8.12 -1.07 -12.65
C ASP A 419 8.01 -1.04 -14.17
N LEU A 420 6.80 -1.22 -14.73
CA LEU A 420 6.60 -1.24 -16.18
C LEU A 420 7.13 0.03 -16.85
N GLN A 421 6.94 1.20 -16.23
CA GLN A 421 7.40 2.49 -16.78
C GLN A 421 8.93 2.59 -16.87
N SER A 422 9.66 1.77 -16.10
CA SER A 422 11.12 1.75 -16.10
C SER A 422 11.74 0.79 -17.12
N GLN A 423 10.91 0.01 -17.84
CA GLN A 423 11.41 -0.87 -18.88
C GLN A 423 12.04 -0.04 -20.01
N PRO A 424 13.21 -0.44 -20.53
CA PRO A 424 13.86 0.28 -21.61
C PRO A 424 13.07 0.13 -22.92
N LEU A 425 13.06 1.20 -23.72
CA LEU A 425 12.41 1.22 -25.04
C LEU A 425 13.01 0.19 -25.99
N GLY A 426 12.19 -0.26 -26.95
CA GLY A 426 12.59 -1.19 -28.01
C GLY A 426 12.84 -2.62 -27.53
N GLN A 427 12.49 -2.94 -26.28
CA GLN A 427 12.48 -4.32 -25.80
C GLN A 427 11.16 -5.02 -26.15
N PRO A 428 11.17 -6.35 -26.34
CA PRO A 428 9.94 -7.12 -26.22
C PRO A 428 9.40 -6.96 -24.79
N PHE A 429 8.15 -7.33 -24.54
CA PHE A 429 7.44 -7.29 -23.25
C PHE A 429 6.41 -6.17 -23.08
N GLU A 430 5.97 -5.91 -21.84
CA GLU A 430 4.76 -5.16 -21.55
C GLU A 430 4.81 -3.72 -22.08
N HIS A 431 5.94 -3.03 -21.90
CA HIS A 431 6.11 -1.65 -22.40
C HIS A 431 5.94 -1.52 -23.92
N ALA A 432 6.22 -2.59 -24.69
CA ALA A 432 6.12 -2.58 -26.14
C ALA A 432 4.70 -2.24 -26.65
N ILE A 433 3.66 -2.41 -25.83
CA ILE A 433 2.29 -2.02 -26.22
C ILE A 433 2.16 -0.49 -26.38
N ARG A 434 2.88 0.28 -25.56
CA ARG A 434 2.84 1.76 -25.59
C ARG A 434 3.56 2.29 -26.82
N GLU A 435 4.70 1.71 -27.16
CA GLU A 435 5.44 2.05 -28.38
C GLU A 435 4.61 1.74 -29.64
N GLN A 436 3.92 0.59 -29.66
CA GLN A 436 2.98 0.25 -30.74
C GLN A 436 1.78 1.20 -30.80
N ALA A 437 1.18 1.51 -29.66
CA ALA A 437 0.06 2.45 -29.56
C ALA A 437 0.44 3.83 -30.12
N PHE A 438 1.61 4.34 -29.72
CA PHE A 438 2.13 5.60 -30.21
C PHE A 438 2.45 5.57 -31.71
N ALA A 439 3.20 4.56 -32.17
CA ALA A 439 3.59 4.44 -33.57
C ALA A 439 2.40 4.27 -34.53
N THR A 440 1.32 3.63 -34.07
CA THR A 440 0.12 3.39 -34.88
C THR A 440 -0.79 4.61 -34.92
N SER A 441 -0.97 5.31 -33.80
CA SER A 441 -1.96 6.39 -33.67
C SER A 441 -1.41 7.80 -33.86
N GLY A 442 -0.10 8.01 -33.62
CA GLY A 442 0.49 9.35 -33.55
C GLY A 442 -0.10 10.22 -32.44
N ALA A 443 -0.58 9.60 -31.35
CA ALA A 443 -1.25 10.30 -30.26
C ALA A 443 -0.40 11.40 -29.62
N GLY A 444 -1.02 12.56 -29.38
CA GLY A 444 -0.38 13.68 -28.68
C GLY A 444 -0.62 13.69 -27.17
N LEU A 445 -1.61 12.93 -26.69
CA LEU A 445 -1.94 12.78 -25.27
C LEU A 445 -1.98 11.31 -24.86
N HIS A 446 -1.40 10.99 -23.71
CA HIS A 446 -1.53 9.71 -23.02
C HIS A 446 -2.24 9.91 -21.67
N VAL A 447 -3.44 9.35 -21.50
CA VAL A 447 -4.13 9.28 -20.21
C VAL A 447 -3.81 7.93 -19.57
N ASN A 448 -2.99 7.94 -18.53
CA ASN A 448 -2.49 6.76 -17.83
C ASN A 448 -3.15 6.63 -16.44
N LEU A 449 -4.09 5.70 -16.31
CA LEU A 449 -4.90 5.58 -15.11
C LEU A 449 -4.19 4.78 -14.03
N HIS A 450 -4.11 5.38 -12.85
CA HIS A 450 -3.35 4.88 -11.72
C HIS A 450 -4.16 5.00 -10.41
N GLY A 451 -3.65 4.33 -9.40
CA GLY A 451 -4.13 4.38 -8.04
C GLY A 451 -3.01 4.26 -7.02
N TYR A 452 -3.36 4.26 -5.75
CA TYR A 452 -2.41 4.12 -4.64
C TYR A 452 -3.14 3.61 -3.39
N PRO A 453 -2.44 3.32 -2.28
CA PRO A 453 -3.04 2.80 -1.06
C PRO A 453 -4.32 3.54 -0.61
N ALA A 454 -5.41 2.79 -0.45
CA ALA A 454 -6.69 3.31 0.06
C ALA A 454 -6.74 3.40 1.59
N HIS A 455 -5.75 2.83 2.26
CA HIS A 455 -5.56 2.87 3.70
C HIS A 455 -4.07 2.93 4.08
N GLU A 456 -3.76 2.99 5.37
CA GLU A 456 -2.38 3.17 5.83
C GLU A 456 -1.42 2.05 5.38
N TRP A 457 -0.33 2.44 4.73
CA TRP A 457 0.80 1.59 4.38
C TRP A 457 1.92 1.67 5.42
N THR A 458 2.24 0.55 6.09
CA THR A 458 3.26 0.53 7.15
C THR A 458 4.31 -0.58 6.96
N ARG A 459 5.48 -0.35 7.55
CA ARG A 459 6.62 -1.28 7.63
C ARG A 459 7.24 -1.26 9.03
N PRO A 460 6.62 -1.94 10.03
CA PRO A 460 6.96 -1.75 11.45
C PRO A 460 8.38 -2.19 11.84
N LEU A 461 8.99 -3.13 11.14
CA LEU A 461 10.33 -3.66 11.44
C LEU A 461 11.46 -2.90 10.74
N ASN A 462 11.14 -2.02 9.79
CA ASN A 462 12.09 -1.16 9.08
C ASN A 462 11.73 0.33 9.22
N GLY A 463 11.54 0.80 10.46
CA GLY A 463 11.37 2.23 10.75
C GLY A 463 9.95 2.77 10.64
N TYR A 464 8.95 1.89 10.48
CA TYR A 464 7.50 2.16 10.36
C TYR A 464 7.09 2.78 9.03
N VAL A 465 7.74 3.85 8.60
CA VAL A 465 7.42 4.55 7.35
C VAL A 465 8.14 3.86 6.19
N PRO A 466 7.44 3.47 5.11
CA PRO A 466 8.08 2.86 3.95
C PRO A 466 9.10 3.82 3.30
N ARG A 467 10.37 3.42 3.29
CA ARG A 467 11.49 4.20 2.72
C ARG A 467 11.22 4.60 1.27
N GLY A 468 11.33 5.89 0.97
CA GLY A 468 11.16 6.43 -0.39
C GLY A 468 9.70 6.54 -0.83
N PHE A 469 8.75 6.14 0.02
CA PHE A 469 7.32 6.23 -0.23
C PHE A 469 6.59 6.98 0.89
N GLU A 470 7.29 7.85 1.61
CA GLU A 470 6.77 8.56 2.79
C GLU A 470 5.47 9.34 2.46
N MET A 471 5.39 9.93 1.26
CA MET A 471 4.21 10.67 0.78
C MET A 471 3.01 9.79 0.39
N TRP A 472 3.17 8.48 0.34
CA TRP A 472 2.16 7.49 -0.05
C TRP A 472 1.65 6.65 1.12
N THR A 473 2.21 6.88 2.32
CA THR A 473 1.89 6.16 3.56
C THR A 473 0.40 6.20 3.92
N ILE A 474 -0.30 7.31 3.64
CA ILE A 474 -1.73 7.47 3.97
C ILE A 474 -2.50 8.15 2.82
N PRO A 475 -3.82 7.89 2.70
CA PRO A 475 -4.69 8.53 1.70
C PRO A 475 -4.71 10.06 1.77
N LYS A 476 -4.72 10.72 0.62
CA LYS A 476 -4.74 12.18 0.43
C LYS A 476 -5.68 12.66 -0.68
N GLY A 477 -6.71 11.87 -0.97
CA GLY A 477 -7.70 12.13 -2.01
C GLY A 477 -7.23 11.72 -3.41
N PHE A 478 -8.11 11.92 -4.38
CA PHE A 478 -7.84 11.77 -5.81
C PHE A 478 -7.08 12.98 -6.35
N PHE A 479 -5.92 12.76 -6.98
CA PHE A 479 -5.10 13.82 -7.55
C PHE A 479 -4.56 13.47 -8.93
N LEU A 480 -4.05 14.49 -9.64
CA LEU A 480 -3.57 14.35 -11.01
C LEU A 480 -2.10 14.72 -11.12
N ILE A 481 -1.33 13.93 -11.86
CA ILE A 481 0.03 14.30 -12.28
C ILE A 481 0.00 14.50 -13.78
N LEU A 482 0.39 15.67 -14.24
CA LEU A 482 0.50 15.99 -15.65
C LEU A 482 1.96 16.17 -16.01
N ARG A 483 2.39 15.39 -17.00
CA ARG A 483 3.73 15.51 -17.56
C ARG A 483 3.66 16.04 -18.99
N HIS A 484 4.65 16.82 -19.38
CA HIS A 484 4.68 17.41 -20.72
C HIS A 484 6.09 17.44 -21.29
N GLN A 485 6.20 17.37 -22.61
CA GLN A 485 7.45 17.64 -23.31
C GLN A 485 7.79 19.15 -23.26
N PRO A 486 9.05 19.53 -23.51
CA PRO A 486 9.43 20.94 -23.62
C PRO A 486 8.56 21.70 -24.63
N GLY A 487 8.06 22.87 -24.23
CA GLY A 487 7.18 23.72 -25.05
C GLY A 487 5.68 23.44 -24.93
N TRP A 488 5.27 22.46 -24.13
CA TRP A 488 3.85 22.08 -23.93
C TRP A 488 3.24 22.53 -22.60
N GLU A 489 3.96 23.31 -21.80
CA GLU A 489 3.53 23.76 -20.46
C GLU A 489 2.14 24.42 -20.47
N THR A 490 1.90 25.39 -21.36
CA THR A 490 0.59 26.06 -21.46
C THR A 490 -0.54 25.12 -21.84
N ALA A 491 -0.29 24.17 -22.74
CA ALA A 491 -1.28 23.14 -23.09
C ALA A 491 -1.55 22.21 -21.90
N ALA A 492 -0.52 21.95 -21.10
CA ALA A 492 -0.62 21.15 -19.90
C ALA A 492 -1.50 21.85 -18.83
N GLU A 493 -1.24 23.12 -18.54
CA GLU A 493 -2.04 23.94 -17.62
C GLU A 493 -3.52 23.99 -18.04
N GLN A 494 -3.79 24.23 -19.32
CA GLN A 494 -5.17 24.25 -19.86
C GLN A 494 -5.85 22.89 -19.73
N LEU A 495 -5.12 21.79 -19.96
CA LEU A 495 -5.67 20.45 -19.86
C LEU A 495 -6.05 20.11 -18.41
N VAL A 496 -5.17 20.36 -17.43
CA VAL A 496 -5.49 20.06 -16.02
C VAL A 496 -6.63 20.93 -15.49
N GLU A 497 -6.71 22.19 -15.90
CA GLU A 497 -7.82 23.08 -15.54
C GLU A 497 -9.15 22.54 -16.08
N ALA A 498 -9.21 22.20 -17.36
CA ALA A 498 -10.41 21.67 -17.98
C ALA A 498 -10.84 20.32 -17.36
N VAL A 499 -9.89 19.42 -17.10
CA VAL A 499 -10.16 18.12 -16.50
C VAL A 499 -10.68 18.26 -15.07
N THR A 500 -9.99 19.02 -14.22
CA THR A 500 -10.42 19.21 -12.82
C THR A 500 -11.76 19.94 -12.72
N HIS A 501 -12.08 20.84 -13.65
CA HIS A 501 -13.39 21.47 -13.73
C HIS A 501 -14.52 20.46 -13.99
N GLN A 502 -14.30 19.49 -14.89
CA GLN A 502 -15.25 18.41 -15.14
C GLN A 502 -15.32 17.42 -13.97
N LEU A 503 -14.19 17.09 -13.36
CA LEU A 503 -14.17 16.21 -12.18
C LEU A 503 -14.93 16.79 -10.98
N ALA A 504 -14.92 18.13 -10.82
CA ALA A 504 -15.72 18.79 -9.81
C ALA A 504 -17.24 18.61 -9.99
N GLN A 505 -17.70 18.13 -11.15
CA GLN A 505 -19.10 17.77 -11.40
C GLN A 505 -19.42 16.31 -11.08
N VAL A 506 -18.41 15.47 -10.77
CA VAL A 506 -18.63 14.08 -10.35
C VAL A 506 -19.22 14.08 -8.94
N PRO A 507 -20.40 13.49 -8.71
CA PRO A 507 -21.08 13.56 -7.41
C PRO A 507 -20.22 13.04 -6.25
N GLY A 508 -20.04 13.86 -5.22
CA GLY A 508 -19.35 13.51 -3.98
C GLY A 508 -17.82 13.51 -4.05
N LEU A 509 -17.22 13.69 -5.23
CA LEU A 509 -15.77 13.53 -5.41
C LEU A 509 -14.96 14.68 -4.77
N VAL A 510 -15.49 15.91 -4.80
CA VAL A 510 -14.84 17.07 -4.15
C VAL A 510 -14.91 16.94 -2.63
N GLU A 511 -16.05 16.51 -2.09
CA GLU A 511 -16.23 16.27 -0.66
C GLU A 511 -15.34 15.13 -0.16
N PHE A 512 -15.23 14.05 -0.95
CA PHE A 512 -14.32 12.94 -0.71
C PHE A 512 -12.86 13.42 -0.59
N ASN A 513 -12.40 14.20 -1.57
CA ASN A 513 -11.06 14.78 -1.54
C ASN A 513 -10.82 15.68 -0.32
N ALA A 514 -11.76 16.58 -0.04
CA ALA A 514 -11.65 17.48 1.10
C ALA A 514 -11.54 16.72 2.43
N ALA A 515 -12.30 15.64 2.59
CA ALA A 515 -12.25 14.80 3.80
C ALA A 515 -10.90 14.08 3.94
N GLN A 516 -10.39 13.46 2.87
CA GLN A 516 -9.11 12.77 2.93
C GLN A 516 -7.93 13.74 3.13
N ILE A 517 -7.92 14.88 2.44
CA ILE A 517 -6.87 15.89 2.60
C ILE A 517 -6.85 16.44 4.04
N ALA A 518 -8.00 16.75 4.63
CA ALA A 518 -8.05 17.24 6.01
C ALA A 518 -7.48 16.23 7.01
N LEU A 519 -7.75 14.93 6.81
CA LEU A 519 -7.19 13.88 7.64
C LEU A 519 -5.69 13.68 7.38
N PHE A 520 -5.26 13.70 6.12
CA PHE A 520 -3.85 13.68 5.73
C PHE A 520 -3.08 14.77 6.44
N GLU A 521 -3.55 16.02 6.37
CA GLU A 521 -2.85 17.16 6.95
C GLU A 521 -2.72 17.10 8.48
N THR A 522 -3.66 16.41 9.14
CA THR A 522 -3.62 16.19 10.58
C THR A 522 -2.48 15.24 11.00
N HIS A 523 -2.12 14.26 10.16
CA HIS A 523 -1.16 13.20 10.52
C HIS A 523 0.15 13.23 9.71
N ALA A 524 0.18 13.92 8.57
CA ALA A 524 1.34 14.04 7.69
C ALA A 524 1.83 15.49 7.52
N GLY A 525 1.10 16.47 8.05
CA GLY A 525 1.35 17.90 7.84
C GLY A 525 0.80 18.42 6.51
N ALA A 526 0.96 19.73 6.27
CA ALA A 526 0.36 20.41 5.10
C ALA A 526 0.68 19.71 3.78
N LEU A 527 -0.34 19.56 2.93
CA LEU A 527 -0.18 19.03 1.59
C LEU A 527 0.61 20.01 0.73
N THR A 528 1.65 19.52 0.06
CA THR A 528 2.57 20.37 -0.73
C THR A 528 2.12 20.56 -2.17
N PHE A 529 1.09 19.84 -2.61
CA PHE A 529 0.61 19.90 -3.99
C PHE A 529 -0.32 21.10 -4.15
N PRO A 530 -0.21 21.89 -5.24
CA PRO A 530 -1.20 22.91 -5.55
C PRO A 530 -2.58 22.29 -5.74
N MET A 531 -3.62 23.08 -5.48
CA MET A 531 -5.01 22.69 -5.56
C MET A 531 -5.72 23.41 -6.70
N LEU A 532 -6.53 22.68 -7.47
CA LEU A 532 -7.38 23.22 -8.52
C LEU A 532 -8.76 22.55 -8.48
N ASN A 533 -9.84 23.33 -8.40
CA ASN A 533 -11.22 22.83 -8.37
C ASN A 533 -11.50 21.71 -7.33
N GLY A 534 -10.75 21.66 -6.23
CA GLY A 534 -10.89 20.62 -5.19
C GLY A 534 -9.96 19.40 -5.36
N PHE A 535 -9.04 19.43 -6.32
CA PHE A 535 -8.12 18.34 -6.61
C PHE A 535 -6.66 18.80 -6.45
N PRO A 536 -5.81 18.06 -5.73
CA PRO A 536 -4.38 18.26 -5.80
C PRO A 536 -3.89 17.94 -7.22
N TYR A 537 -2.85 18.64 -7.67
CA TYR A 537 -2.21 18.32 -8.93
C TYR A 537 -0.71 18.60 -8.92
N LEU A 538 0.01 18.02 -9.87
CA LEU A 538 1.41 18.30 -10.13
C LEU A 538 1.62 18.43 -11.64
N ILE A 539 2.34 19.47 -12.09
CA ILE A 539 2.82 19.58 -13.47
C ILE A 539 4.34 19.43 -13.47
N SER A 540 4.88 18.65 -14.41
CA SER A 540 6.33 18.49 -14.57
C SER A 540 6.74 18.29 -16.04
N GLU A 541 7.90 18.82 -16.41
CA GLU A 541 8.49 18.60 -17.73
C GLU A 541 9.23 17.26 -17.77
N ASP A 542 9.05 16.49 -18.84
CA ASP A 542 9.70 15.20 -19.08
C ASP A 542 9.95 15.03 -20.58
N ALA A 543 11.21 15.19 -20.98
CA ALA A 543 11.62 15.18 -22.39
C ALA A 543 11.65 13.78 -23.01
N ASP A 544 11.68 12.73 -22.19
CA ASP A 544 11.88 11.35 -22.62
C ASP A 544 10.55 10.60 -22.86
N GLN A 545 9.42 11.28 -22.70
CA GLN A 545 8.10 10.68 -22.94
C GLN A 545 7.80 10.43 -24.41
N LEU A 546 6.97 9.41 -24.65
CA LEU A 546 6.47 9.08 -25.98
C LEU A 546 5.52 10.17 -26.52
N THR A 547 4.55 10.60 -25.73
CA THR A 547 3.56 11.61 -26.11
C THR A 547 3.94 13.00 -25.62
N SER A 548 3.40 14.04 -26.25
CA SER A 548 3.68 15.43 -25.86
C SER A 548 3.05 15.82 -24.51
N LEU A 549 1.92 15.21 -24.17
CA LEU A 549 1.28 15.31 -22.86
C LEU A 549 1.00 13.90 -22.31
N MET A 550 1.16 13.74 -21.00
CA MET A 550 0.72 12.55 -20.27
C MET A 550 -0.01 12.96 -18.99
N LEU A 551 -1.30 12.62 -18.90
CA LEU A 551 -2.11 12.80 -17.71
C LEU A 551 -2.15 11.48 -16.93
N ILE A 552 -1.69 11.50 -15.70
CA ILE A 552 -1.66 10.39 -14.76
C ILE A 552 -2.69 10.67 -13.65
N THR A 553 -3.52 9.70 -13.33
CA THR A 553 -4.53 9.82 -12.26
C THR A 553 -4.09 9.06 -11.03
N GLU A 554 -4.31 9.56 -9.82
CA GLU A 554 -3.88 8.86 -8.60
C GLU A 554 -5.06 8.78 -7.64
N TYR A 555 -5.83 7.69 -7.72
CA TYR A 555 -6.98 7.43 -6.84
C TYR A 555 -6.60 6.46 -5.71
N PRO A 556 -6.99 6.71 -4.44
CA PRO A 556 -6.78 5.76 -3.34
C PRO A 556 -7.67 4.52 -3.53
N ASP A 557 -7.25 3.56 -4.36
CA ASP A 557 -8.10 2.47 -4.88
C ASP A 557 -7.63 1.05 -4.55
N GLU A 558 -6.39 0.90 -4.06
CA GLU A 558 -5.86 -0.39 -3.71
C GLU A 558 -6.75 -0.98 -2.61
N THR A 559 -7.28 -2.19 -2.83
CA THR A 559 -8.19 -2.95 -1.94
C THR A 559 -9.68 -2.58 -1.95
N LEU A 560 -10.07 -1.52 -2.65
CA LEU A 560 -11.46 -1.10 -2.68
C LEU A 560 -12.40 -2.15 -3.30
N THR A 561 -13.57 -2.30 -2.66
CA THR A 561 -14.70 -3.09 -3.16
C THR A 561 -16.02 -2.35 -2.88
N GLY A 562 -17.13 -2.83 -3.41
CA GLY A 562 -18.45 -2.25 -3.18
C GLY A 562 -18.63 -0.88 -3.81
N GLU A 563 -19.37 0.00 -3.15
CA GLU A 563 -19.68 1.35 -3.63
C GLU A 563 -18.44 2.24 -3.77
N ALA A 564 -17.43 2.08 -2.91
CA ALA A 564 -16.18 2.83 -2.99
C ALA A 564 -15.44 2.53 -4.30
N PHE A 565 -15.40 1.25 -4.70
CA PHE A 565 -14.83 0.85 -5.99
C PHE A 565 -15.62 1.43 -7.17
N VAL A 566 -16.97 1.47 -7.07
CA VAL A 566 -17.83 2.09 -8.09
C VAL A 566 -17.53 3.59 -8.27
N GLN A 567 -17.34 4.31 -7.16
CA GLN A 567 -16.96 5.71 -7.17
C GLN A 567 -15.56 5.91 -7.78
N ALA A 568 -14.60 5.06 -7.43
CA ALA A 568 -13.24 5.09 -7.98
C ALA A 568 -13.26 4.96 -9.50
N HIS A 569 -13.86 3.90 -10.04
CA HIS A 569 -13.87 3.70 -11.49
C HIS A 569 -14.82 4.66 -12.24
N ALA A 570 -15.74 5.35 -11.55
CA ALA A 570 -16.50 6.48 -12.09
C ALA A 570 -15.62 7.75 -12.23
N ALA A 571 -14.79 8.06 -11.24
CA ALA A 571 -13.84 9.17 -11.30
C ALA A 571 -12.79 8.93 -12.40
N GLN A 572 -12.29 7.70 -12.51
CA GLN A 572 -11.36 7.30 -13.57
C GLN A 572 -11.98 7.47 -14.97
N MET A 573 -13.21 6.97 -15.18
CA MET A 573 -13.96 7.15 -16.43
C MET A 573 -14.13 8.65 -16.76
N ALA A 574 -14.60 9.43 -15.78
CA ALA A 574 -14.84 10.87 -15.96
C ALA A 574 -13.55 11.60 -16.36
N THR A 575 -12.42 11.22 -15.77
CA THR A 575 -11.11 11.78 -16.11
C THR A 575 -10.75 11.55 -17.57
N VAL A 576 -10.89 10.31 -18.07
CA VAL A 576 -10.58 9.99 -19.47
C VAL A 576 -11.46 10.78 -20.43
N VAL A 577 -12.78 10.81 -20.19
CA VAL A 577 -13.72 11.52 -21.07
C VAL A 577 -13.45 13.03 -21.05
N ALA A 578 -13.18 13.60 -19.87
CA ALA A 578 -12.85 15.02 -19.73
C ALA A 578 -11.53 15.36 -20.43
N ALA A 579 -10.49 14.54 -20.24
CA ALA A 579 -9.18 14.75 -20.84
C ALA A 579 -9.25 14.62 -22.37
N TYR A 580 -9.95 13.62 -22.88
CA TYR A 580 -10.18 13.44 -24.32
C TYR A 580 -10.84 14.70 -24.91
N ASN A 581 -11.97 15.13 -24.34
CA ASN A 581 -12.71 16.29 -24.86
C ASN A 581 -11.91 17.59 -24.76
N ALA A 582 -11.23 17.83 -23.64
CA ALA A 582 -10.41 19.01 -23.44
C ALA A 582 -9.26 19.05 -24.44
N PHE A 583 -8.60 17.91 -24.66
CA PHE A 583 -7.52 17.78 -25.64
C PHE A 583 -7.98 18.17 -27.04
N GLN A 584 -9.21 17.81 -27.44
CA GLN A 584 -9.78 18.21 -28.73
C GLN A 584 -10.04 19.71 -28.88
N THR A 585 -9.98 20.50 -27.81
CA THR A 585 -10.17 21.96 -27.85
C THR A 585 -8.89 22.77 -27.66
N LEU A 586 -7.78 22.14 -27.29
CA LEU A 586 -6.51 22.86 -27.05
C LEU A 586 -6.03 23.53 -28.34
N SER A 587 -5.62 24.79 -28.22
CA SER A 587 -4.87 25.50 -29.26
C SER A 587 -3.43 25.02 -29.21
N LEU A 588 -3.08 24.06 -30.06
CA LEU A 588 -1.71 23.58 -30.20
C LEU A 588 -1.04 24.42 -31.28
N ASP A 589 0.01 25.17 -30.92
CA ASP A 589 0.81 25.89 -31.88
C ASP A 589 1.44 24.87 -32.84
N SER A 590 1.05 24.96 -34.12
CA SER A 590 1.49 24.06 -35.20
C SER A 590 2.89 24.35 -35.70
#